data_AF-A0A0D3EMH0-F1
#
_entry.id   AF-A0A0D3EMH0-F1
#
_cell.length_a   1.000
_cell.length_b   1.000
_cell.length_c   1.000
_cell.angle_alpha   90.00
_cell.angle_beta   90.00
_cell.angle_gamma   90.00
#
_symmetry.space_group_name_H-M   'P 1'
#
loop_
_entity.id
_entity.type
_entity.pdbx_description
1 polymer ?
#
loop_
_entity_poly.entity_id
_entity_poly.type
_entity_poly.pdbx_seq_one_letter_code
_entity_poly.pdbx_strand_id
1 'polypeptide(L)'
;MSEKWGGVLGHAAREEWRTYLASAADTGGAAASCSLAGGGRHRRWLAALSCVCPVVSWMRPRADGGSGGKSAGPVLDDSIMSWYLSMESGKFWFPAQVYNREHGHVGFMMSCYDAELSYDFHSDTFRARYPPHGRRTVVLEDGVHWDRVRAPPVDTHAHDLHASDCLHELRPGDNIEIQWRRNKEFPYGWWYGVVGHLESCDGSEHFCRCHLSDTVVLEFNQYTPGSRWRQALVNRKDHREEGNEGDGFYGGIRKLRSKDEISKWRQLWPTDILE
;
A
#
# COMPACT_ATOMS: atom_id res chain seq x y z
N MET A 1 -15.36 -3.95 13.06
CA MET A 1 -14.06 -4.09 12.37
C MET A 1 -14.23 -3.97 10.86
N SER A 2 -15.06 -4.81 10.23
CA SER A 2 -15.23 -4.83 8.76
C SER A 2 -15.67 -3.51 8.12
N GLU A 3 -16.60 -2.76 8.71
CA GLU A 3 -17.12 -1.53 8.10
C GLU A 3 -16.07 -0.42 7.98
N LYS A 4 -15.36 -0.10 9.07
CA LYS A 4 -14.32 0.94 9.08
C LYS A 4 -13.03 0.45 8.41
N TRP A 5 -12.61 -0.77 8.72
CA TRP A 5 -11.26 -1.23 8.41
C TRP A 5 -11.19 -2.20 7.23
N GLY A 6 -12.31 -2.73 6.75
CA GLY A 6 -12.33 -3.81 5.76
C GLY A 6 -11.74 -3.45 4.40
N GLY A 7 -11.72 -2.17 4.02
CA GLY A 7 -11.10 -1.70 2.78
C GLY A 7 -9.57 -1.53 2.86
N VAL A 8 -9.03 -1.49 4.08
CA VAL A 8 -7.62 -1.16 4.36
C VAL A 8 -6.86 -2.38 4.89
N LEU A 9 -7.53 -3.21 5.68
CA LEU A 9 -6.95 -4.43 6.25
C LEU A 9 -7.13 -5.61 5.31
N GLY A 10 -6.03 -5.99 4.67
CA GLY A 10 -5.95 -7.21 3.86
C GLY A 10 -5.29 -8.37 4.60
N HIS A 11 -5.02 -9.43 3.83
CA HIS A 11 -4.25 -10.59 4.27
C HIS A 11 -2.89 -10.20 4.85
N ALA A 12 -2.14 -9.32 4.16
CA ALA A 12 -0.82 -8.87 4.61
C ALA A 12 -0.85 -8.22 6.00
N ALA A 13 -1.87 -7.40 6.29
CA ALA A 13 -2.02 -6.79 7.62
C ALA A 13 -2.31 -7.83 8.72
N ARG A 14 -3.01 -8.93 8.39
CA ARG A 14 -3.29 -10.01 9.32
C ARG A 14 -2.04 -10.86 9.60
N GLU A 15 -1.23 -11.13 8.59
CA GLU A 15 0.05 -11.85 8.76
C GLU A 15 1.07 -11.02 9.54
N GLU A 16 1.13 -9.70 9.29
CA GLU A 16 1.96 -8.79 10.08
C GLU A 16 1.52 -8.78 11.56
N TRP A 17 0.22 -8.80 11.82
CA TRP A 17 -0.31 -8.86 13.18
C TRP A 17 0.08 -10.16 13.90
N ARG A 18 0.00 -11.30 13.22
CA ARG A 18 0.43 -12.60 13.77
C ARG A 18 1.92 -12.61 14.09
N THR A 19 2.73 -12.03 13.22
CA THR A 19 4.17 -11.89 13.42
C THR A 19 4.48 -10.99 14.60
N TYR A 20 3.77 -9.87 14.72
CA TYR A 20 3.86 -8.95 15.86
C TYR A 20 3.56 -9.68 17.18
N LEU A 21 2.47 -10.45 17.24
CA LEU A 21 2.12 -11.24 18.42
C LEU A 21 3.17 -12.28 18.80
N ALA A 22 3.72 -13.00 17.82
CA ALA A 22 4.77 -14.00 18.06
C ALA A 22 6.01 -13.34 18.68
N SER A 23 6.43 -12.18 18.15
CA SER A 23 7.57 -11.44 18.69
C SER A 23 7.35 -10.92 20.11
N ALA A 24 6.11 -10.55 20.45
CA ALA A 24 5.72 -10.06 21.77
C ALA A 24 5.65 -11.18 22.83
N ALA A 25 5.29 -12.40 22.41
CA ALA A 25 5.28 -13.58 23.26
C ALA A 25 6.72 -14.00 23.63
N ASP A 26 7.64 -13.96 22.68
CA ASP A 26 9.05 -14.32 22.88
C ASP A 26 9.80 -13.33 23.79
N THR A 27 9.35 -12.06 23.84
CA THR A 27 9.96 -10.99 24.65
C THR A 27 9.33 -10.80 26.04
N GLY A 28 8.41 -11.67 26.46
CA GLY A 28 7.88 -11.69 27.83
C GLY A 28 6.99 -10.50 28.19
N GLY A 29 6.23 -9.94 27.23
CA GLY A 29 5.20 -8.92 27.49
C GLY A 29 5.71 -7.49 27.67
N ALA A 30 6.99 -7.21 27.42
CA ALA A 30 7.49 -5.85 27.26
C ALA A 30 7.48 -5.50 25.78
N ALA A 31 6.58 -4.59 25.39
CA ALA A 31 6.40 -4.11 24.02
C ALA A 31 7.72 -3.94 23.27
N ALA A 32 7.91 -4.79 22.25
CA ALA A 32 8.99 -4.68 21.30
C ALA A 32 8.78 -3.42 20.45
N SER A 33 9.44 -2.33 20.83
CA SER A 33 9.80 -1.27 19.89
C SER A 33 10.87 -1.83 18.95
N CYS A 34 10.46 -2.60 17.95
CA CYS A 34 11.34 -2.98 16.85
C CYS A 34 11.49 -1.78 15.91
N SER A 35 12.49 -0.95 16.22
CA SER A 35 13.15 -0.08 15.26
C SER A 35 14.65 -0.33 15.42
N LEU A 36 15.18 -1.23 14.61
CA LEU A 36 16.60 -1.40 14.32
C LEU A 36 16.72 -1.14 12.81
N ALA A 37 17.55 -0.23 12.29
CA ALA A 37 18.89 0.13 12.74
C ALA A 37 19.29 1.57 12.40
N GLY A 38 20.21 2.14 13.20
CA GLY A 38 20.94 3.37 12.94
C GLY A 38 21.53 3.95 14.23
N GLY A 39 22.78 3.63 14.55
CA GLY A 39 23.40 3.87 15.86
C GLY A 39 23.61 5.34 16.26
N GLY A 40 23.55 5.59 17.56
CA GLY A 40 23.94 6.87 18.18
C GLY A 40 23.46 6.98 19.62
N ARG A 41 24.40 7.05 20.57
CA ARG A 41 24.17 7.23 22.02
C ARG A 41 23.46 8.55 22.37
N HIS A 42 22.82 8.53 23.56
CA HIS A 42 22.11 9.61 24.29
C HIS A 42 20.67 9.85 23.82
N ARG A 43 19.63 9.92 24.67
CA ARG A 43 19.56 10.49 26.02
C ARG A 43 18.20 10.12 26.68
N ARG A 44 18.22 9.80 27.98
CA ARG A 44 17.05 9.72 28.90
C ARG A 44 16.13 10.93 28.77
N TRP A 45 14.82 10.73 28.56
CA TRP A 45 13.77 11.65 29.00
C TRP A 45 12.57 10.89 29.58
N LEU A 46 11.97 11.52 30.57
CA LEU A 46 11.15 10.96 31.64
C LEU A 46 9.69 10.75 31.25
N ALA A 47 9.08 9.86 32.02
CA ALA A 47 7.67 9.51 32.04
C ALA A 47 6.73 10.73 32.18
N ALA A 48 5.71 10.71 31.31
CA ALA A 48 4.29 10.91 31.58
C ALA A 48 3.85 12.17 32.35
N LEU A 49 3.29 13.13 31.60
CA LEU A 49 2.23 13.99 32.08
C LEU A 49 0.87 13.34 31.78
N SER A 50 0.07 13.25 32.83
CA SER A 50 -1.31 12.82 32.85
C SER A 50 -2.21 13.76 32.05
N CYS A 51 -3.04 13.24 31.15
CA CYS A 51 -4.27 13.92 30.73
C CYS A 51 -5.43 12.92 30.59
N VAL A 52 -6.29 13.03 31.60
CA VAL A 52 -7.68 12.65 31.82
C VAL A 52 -8.50 12.28 30.57
N CYS A 53 -9.05 11.07 30.55
CA CYS A 53 -10.31 10.71 29.87
C CYS A 53 -11.11 9.81 30.84
N PRO A 54 -12.28 10.24 31.36
CA PRO A 54 -12.98 9.53 32.42
C PRO A 54 -14.13 8.67 31.86
N VAL A 55 -13.84 7.61 31.10
CA VAL A 55 -14.90 6.62 30.75
C VAL A 55 -14.30 5.21 30.68
N VAL A 56 -13.91 4.68 31.83
CA VAL A 56 -13.92 3.23 32.16
C VAL A 56 -13.71 3.10 33.66
N SER A 57 -14.73 3.49 34.45
CA SER A 57 -14.81 3.12 35.86
C SER A 57 -15.63 1.84 35.99
N TRP A 58 -15.07 0.72 35.55
CA TRP A 58 -15.56 -0.57 36.02
C TRP A 58 -14.37 -1.49 36.28
N MET A 59 -14.39 -2.10 37.47
CA MET A 59 -13.37 -2.91 38.13
C MET A 59 -12.42 -2.10 39.03
N ARG A 60 -12.95 -1.65 40.17
CA ARG A 60 -12.15 -1.56 41.40
C ARG A 60 -11.98 -2.98 41.96
N PRO A 61 -10.77 -3.54 42.08
CA PRO A 61 -10.56 -4.63 43.01
C PRO A 61 -10.64 -4.07 44.42
N ARG A 62 -11.34 -4.75 45.33
CA ARG A 62 -11.19 -4.51 46.76
C ARG A 62 -9.71 -4.69 47.10
N ALA A 63 -9.12 -3.69 47.72
CA ALA A 63 -7.78 -3.78 48.26
C ALA A 63 -7.84 -4.66 49.52
N ASP A 64 -7.34 -5.88 49.41
CA ASP A 64 -6.81 -6.61 50.56
C ASP A 64 -5.35 -6.94 50.29
N GLY A 65 -4.52 -6.58 51.28
CA GLY A 65 -3.06 -6.61 51.19
C GLY A 65 -2.51 -8.03 51.12
N GLY A 66 -1.48 -8.21 50.28
CA GLY A 66 -0.71 -9.44 50.21
C GLY A 66 0.28 -9.46 49.05
N SER A 67 1.53 -9.15 49.36
CA SER A 67 2.78 -9.49 48.63
C SER A 67 2.73 -9.83 47.12
N GLY A 68 3.35 -8.98 46.31
CA GLY A 68 4.26 -9.45 45.25
C GLY A 68 3.65 -10.04 43.97
N GLY A 69 2.58 -9.46 43.42
CA GLY A 69 2.14 -9.75 42.05
C GLY A 69 2.61 -8.67 41.08
N LYS A 70 3.57 -8.98 40.21
CA LYS A 70 3.82 -8.14 39.02
C LYS A 70 2.51 -8.11 38.24
N SER A 71 1.88 -6.94 38.11
CA SER A 71 0.71 -6.79 37.25
C SER A 71 1.14 -7.10 35.82
N ALA A 72 0.87 -8.33 35.35
CA ALA A 72 0.99 -8.65 33.95
C ALA A 72 0.01 -7.72 33.22
N GLY A 73 0.54 -6.88 32.33
CA GLY A 73 -0.30 -6.12 31.41
C GLY A 73 -1.19 -7.07 30.61
N PRO A 74 -2.27 -6.57 29.99
CA PRO A 74 -3.13 -7.40 29.17
C PRO A 74 -2.28 -8.16 28.13
N VAL A 75 -2.37 -9.49 28.16
CA VAL A 75 -1.70 -10.35 27.19
C VAL A 75 -2.34 -10.07 25.83
N LEU A 76 -1.54 -9.60 24.88
CA LEU A 76 -2.00 -9.46 23.50
C LEU A 76 -2.26 -10.87 22.94
N ASP A 77 -3.48 -11.12 22.51
CA ASP A 77 -3.91 -12.38 21.89
C ASP A 77 -4.31 -12.16 20.41
N ASP A 78 -4.50 -13.23 19.65
CA ASP A 78 -4.91 -13.13 18.23
C ASP A 78 -6.41 -12.82 18.05
N SER A 79 -7.07 -12.33 19.11
CA SER A 79 -8.48 -11.97 19.06
C SER A 79 -8.70 -10.76 18.16
N ILE A 80 -9.89 -10.71 17.55
CA ILE A 80 -10.37 -9.56 16.76
C ILE A 80 -10.35 -8.27 17.61
N MET A 81 -10.61 -8.38 18.92
CA MET A 81 -10.63 -7.21 19.81
C MET A 81 -9.22 -6.66 20.06
N SER A 82 -8.24 -7.53 20.35
CA SER A 82 -6.84 -7.11 20.54
C SER A 82 -6.27 -6.46 19.28
N TRP A 83 -6.60 -7.02 18.11
CA TRP A 83 -6.21 -6.42 16.84
C TRP A 83 -6.84 -5.04 16.64
N TYR A 84 -8.16 -4.92 16.84
CA TYR A 84 -8.89 -3.65 16.73
C TYR A 84 -8.34 -2.57 17.65
N LEU A 85 -8.14 -2.89 18.94
CA LEU A 85 -7.59 -1.95 19.92
C LEU A 85 -6.18 -1.49 19.56
N SER A 86 -5.34 -2.40 19.05
CA SER A 86 -3.98 -2.07 18.64
C SER A 86 -3.95 -1.11 17.45
N MET A 87 -4.84 -1.31 16.48
CA MET A 87 -5.01 -0.40 15.34
C MET A 87 -5.57 0.96 15.74
N GLU A 88 -6.67 0.99 16.50
CA GLU A 88 -7.27 2.25 16.97
C GLU A 88 -6.31 3.08 17.84
N SER A 89 -5.38 2.42 18.54
CA SER A 89 -4.37 3.10 19.35
C SER A 89 -3.19 3.70 18.55
N GLY A 90 -3.08 3.38 17.26
CA GLY A 90 -1.95 3.79 16.41
C GLY A 90 -0.61 3.12 16.72
N LYS A 91 -0.57 2.16 17.65
CA LYS A 91 0.67 1.46 18.04
C LYS A 91 1.13 0.45 17.01
N PHE A 92 0.19 -0.10 16.24
CA PHE A 92 0.46 -1.10 15.23
C PHE A 92 0.67 -0.44 13.87
N TRP A 93 1.81 -0.76 13.24
CA TRP A 93 2.09 -0.44 11.85
C TRP A 93 1.73 -1.65 11.00
N PHE A 94 1.07 -1.44 9.88
CA PHE A 94 0.65 -2.54 9.00
C PHE A 94 0.86 -2.23 7.53
N PRO A 95 1.15 -3.24 6.69
CA PRO A 95 1.32 -3.05 5.26
C PRO A 95 0.00 -2.66 4.59
N ALA A 96 0.05 -1.60 3.80
CA ALA A 96 -1.02 -1.14 2.94
C ALA A 96 -0.43 -0.45 1.69
N GLN A 97 -1.30 0.07 0.83
CA GLN A 97 -0.88 0.92 -0.27
C GLN A 97 -1.54 2.28 -0.19
N VAL A 98 -0.78 3.30 -0.59
CA VAL A 98 -1.23 4.68 -0.65
C VAL A 98 -1.32 5.11 -2.12
N TYR A 99 -2.52 5.48 -2.54
CA TYR A 99 -2.77 6.14 -3.80
C TYR A 99 -2.10 7.53 -3.80
N ASN A 100 -1.33 7.78 -4.84
CA ASN A 100 -0.76 9.08 -5.11
C ASN A 100 -1.80 9.95 -5.79
N ARG A 101 -2.26 10.97 -5.06
CA ARG A 101 -3.31 11.91 -5.51
C ARG A 101 -2.74 13.16 -6.18
N GLU A 102 -1.41 13.31 -6.24
CA GLU A 102 -0.66 14.53 -6.61
C GLU A 102 -0.21 15.36 -5.40
N HIS A 103 1.11 15.45 -5.23
CA HIS A 103 1.76 16.56 -4.52
C HIS A 103 2.46 17.49 -5.54
N GLY A 104 1.82 17.75 -6.69
CA GLY A 104 2.34 18.66 -7.73
C GLY A 104 3.36 18.05 -8.71
N HIS A 105 3.51 16.73 -8.74
CA HIS A 105 4.35 16.05 -9.73
C HIS A 105 3.50 15.26 -10.73
N VAL A 106 3.24 15.89 -11.88
CA VAL A 106 2.46 15.36 -13.02
C VAL A 106 2.90 13.96 -13.46
N GLY A 107 4.19 13.64 -13.34
CA GLY A 107 4.75 12.35 -13.76
C GLY A 107 4.36 11.14 -12.89
N PHE A 108 3.70 11.33 -11.74
CA PHE A 108 3.33 10.25 -10.82
C PHE A 108 1.81 10.18 -10.57
N MET A 109 1.01 10.79 -11.44
CA MET A 109 -0.44 10.67 -11.38
C MET A 109 -0.87 9.23 -11.62
N MET A 110 -2.02 8.85 -11.04
CA MET A 110 -2.60 7.52 -11.22
C MET A 110 -1.66 6.39 -10.76
N SER A 111 -0.88 6.65 -9.70
CA SER A 111 0.02 5.66 -9.10
C SER A 111 -0.37 5.28 -7.66
N CYS A 112 0.12 4.15 -7.19
CA CYS A 112 -0.10 3.62 -5.85
C CYS A 112 1.17 2.94 -5.33
N TYR A 113 1.55 3.19 -4.08
CA TYR A 113 2.82 2.72 -3.51
C TYR A 113 2.61 1.93 -2.23
N ASP A 114 3.43 0.90 -2.03
CA ASP A 114 3.49 0.17 -0.76
C ASP A 114 4.00 1.10 0.34
N ALA A 115 3.33 1.05 1.49
CA ALA A 115 3.70 1.77 2.70
C ALA A 115 3.25 0.98 3.93
N GLU A 116 3.89 1.25 5.06
CA GLU A 116 3.37 0.86 6.35
C GLU A 116 2.54 2.00 6.93
N LEU A 117 1.34 1.70 7.41
CA LEU A 117 0.43 2.69 7.97
C LEU A 117 0.27 2.52 9.47
N SER A 118 0.22 3.64 10.17
CA SER A 118 -0.21 3.75 11.56
C SER A 118 -1.36 4.73 11.64
N TYR A 119 -2.45 4.35 12.29
CA TYR A 119 -3.63 5.20 12.42
C TYR A 119 -3.45 6.24 13.53
N ASP A 120 -3.91 7.45 13.27
CA ASP A 120 -4.05 8.51 14.26
C ASP A 120 -5.54 8.76 14.53
N PHE A 121 -5.98 8.33 15.72
CA PHE A 121 -7.34 8.51 16.18
C PHE A 121 -7.74 9.99 16.34
N HIS A 122 -6.80 10.88 16.63
CA HIS A 122 -7.13 12.28 16.91
C HIS A 122 -7.51 13.05 15.64
N SER A 123 -6.84 12.77 14.54
CA SER A 123 -7.11 13.40 13.24
C SER A 123 -7.97 12.55 12.32
N ASP A 124 -8.26 11.29 12.68
CA ASP A 124 -8.91 10.29 11.84
C ASP A 124 -8.19 10.10 10.48
N THR A 125 -6.86 10.02 10.54
CA THR A 125 -5.98 9.85 9.39
C THR A 125 -4.90 8.83 9.66
N PHE A 126 -4.09 8.52 8.66
CA PHE A 126 -2.92 7.66 8.77
C PHE A 126 -1.61 8.45 8.70
N ARG A 127 -0.60 7.89 9.34
CA ARG A 127 0.80 8.18 9.08
C ARG A 127 1.34 7.06 8.21
N ALA A 128 1.86 7.42 7.05
CA ALA A 128 2.45 6.50 6.10
C ALA A 128 3.96 6.53 6.19
N ARG A 129 4.56 5.34 6.26
CA ARG A 129 6.00 5.11 6.22
C ARG A 129 6.34 4.37 4.95
N TYR A 130 7.00 5.06 4.02
CA TYR A 130 7.42 4.47 2.76
C TYR A 130 8.77 3.76 2.91
N PRO A 131 8.96 2.63 2.22
CA PRO A 131 10.23 1.92 2.22
C PRO A 131 11.39 2.83 1.78
N PRO A 132 12.59 2.66 2.34
CA PRO A 132 13.76 3.44 1.94
C PRO A 132 14.15 3.13 0.49
N HIS A 133 14.68 4.13 -0.20
CA HIS A 133 15.08 4.03 -1.61
C HIS A 133 16.59 4.15 -1.71
N GLY A 134 17.30 3.03 -1.89
CA GLY A 134 18.76 3.01 -1.90
C GLY A 134 19.36 3.63 -0.63
N ARG A 135 20.06 4.76 -0.78
CA ARG A 135 20.65 5.51 0.36
C ARG A 135 19.72 6.57 0.97
N ARG A 136 18.50 6.75 0.45
CA ARG A 136 17.57 7.75 0.95
C ARG A 136 16.94 7.31 2.27
N THR A 137 16.74 8.29 3.15
CA THR A 137 16.04 8.09 4.41
C THR A 137 14.59 7.67 4.17
N VAL A 138 14.04 6.95 5.15
CA VAL A 138 12.60 6.64 5.22
C VAL A 138 11.80 7.94 5.09
N VAL A 139 10.79 7.92 4.22
CA VAL A 139 9.87 9.04 4.02
C VAL A 139 8.63 8.79 4.87
N LEU A 140 8.26 9.80 5.65
CA LEU A 140 7.03 9.81 6.45
C LEU A 140 6.06 10.83 5.85
N GLU A 141 4.81 10.43 5.68
CA GLU A 141 3.70 11.30 5.28
C GLU A 141 2.63 11.22 6.35
N ASP A 142 2.37 12.33 7.03
CA ASP A 142 1.30 12.45 8.01
C ASP A 142 0.01 12.92 7.33
N GLY A 143 -1.16 12.61 7.92
CA GLY A 143 -2.45 13.10 7.43
C GLY A 143 -2.97 12.39 6.18
N VAL A 144 -2.53 11.15 5.93
CA VAL A 144 -3.04 10.35 4.81
C VAL A 144 -4.49 9.96 5.08
N HIS A 145 -5.41 10.40 4.24
CA HIS A 145 -6.84 10.13 4.41
C HIS A 145 -7.24 8.71 3.97
N TRP A 146 -8.34 8.21 4.54
CA TRP A 146 -8.93 6.91 4.24
C TRP A 146 -9.19 6.68 2.74
N ASP A 147 -9.56 7.72 2.00
CA ASP A 147 -9.81 7.63 0.56
C ASP A 147 -8.54 7.42 -0.28
N ARG A 148 -7.35 7.58 0.31
CA ARG A 148 -6.07 7.34 -0.35
C ARG A 148 -5.45 5.99 -0.01
N VAL A 149 -6.10 5.18 0.82
CA VAL A 149 -5.53 3.92 1.29
C VAL A 149 -6.30 2.73 0.72
N ARG A 150 -5.58 1.66 0.39
CA ARG A 150 -6.15 0.34 0.17
C ARG A 150 -5.29 -0.75 0.79
N ALA A 151 -5.88 -1.93 1.01
CA ALA A 151 -5.11 -3.14 1.22
C ALA A 151 -4.23 -3.46 -0.01
N PRO A 152 -3.05 -4.08 0.16
CA PRO A 152 -2.25 -4.53 -0.97
C PRO A 152 -3.04 -5.57 -1.79
N PRO A 153 -3.18 -5.40 -3.12
CA PRO A 153 -4.00 -6.28 -3.95
C PRO A 153 -3.35 -7.64 -4.21
N VAL A 154 -2.02 -7.72 -4.04
CA VAL A 154 -1.21 -8.92 -4.25
C VAL A 154 -0.21 -9.06 -3.12
N ASP A 155 0.14 -10.31 -2.81
CA ASP A 155 1.16 -10.65 -1.82
C ASP A 155 2.53 -10.74 -2.49
N THR A 156 2.98 -9.62 -3.06
CA THR A 156 4.28 -9.50 -3.74
C THR A 156 5.10 -8.46 -3.00
N HIS A 157 6.36 -8.78 -2.68
CA HIS A 157 7.24 -7.85 -2.00
C HIS A 157 7.53 -6.64 -2.90
N ALA A 158 7.73 -5.46 -2.31
CA ALA A 158 7.85 -4.19 -3.04
C ALA A 158 8.97 -4.16 -4.09
N HIS A 159 10.01 -5.00 -3.96
CA HIS A 159 11.13 -5.11 -4.92
C HIS A 159 10.98 -6.25 -5.93
N ASP A 160 9.97 -7.10 -5.76
CA ASP A 160 9.77 -8.28 -6.59
C ASP A 160 8.80 -7.98 -7.72
N LEU A 161 9.14 -8.46 -8.91
CA LEU A 161 8.28 -8.32 -10.07
C LEU A 161 7.07 -9.25 -9.92
N HIS A 162 5.87 -8.69 -10.06
CA HIS A 162 4.63 -9.45 -10.04
C HIS A 162 4.55 -10.41 -11.24
N ALA A 163 4.27 -11.69 -10.97
CA ALA A 163 4.09 -12.69 -12.00
C ALA A 163 2.75 -12.48 -12.71
N SER A 164 2.80 -11.94 -13.93
CA SER A 164 1.59 -11.58 -14.70
C SER A 164 0.90 -12.82 -15.26
N ASP A 165 -0.26 -13.18 -14.72
CA ASP A 165 -1.05 -14.34 -15.13
C ASP A 165 -2.15 -14.01 -16.17
N CYS A 166 -2.46 -12.72 -16.33
CA CYS A 166 -3.60 -12.23 -17.10
C CYS A 166 -3.28 -11.84 -18.56
N LEU A 167 -2.02 -11.90 -19.00
CA LEU A 167 -1.62 -11.32 -20.29
C LEU A 167 -2.33 -11.92 -21.49
N HIS A 168 -2.67 -13.21 -21.45
CA HIS A 168 -3.35 -13.90 -22.55
C HIS A 168 -4.85 -13.53 -22.66
N GLU A 169 -5.47 -13.03 -21.60
CA GLU A 169 -6.88 -12.65 -21.57
C GLU A 169 -7.12 -11.14 -21.79
N LEU A 170 -6.06 -10.33 -21.83
CA LEU A 170 -6.16 -8.89 -22.04
C LEU A 170 -6.76 -8.55 -23.41
N ARG A 171 -7.80 -7.71 -23.39
CA ARG A 171 -8.51 -7.19 -24.56
C ARG A 171 -8.53 -5.66 -24.49
N PRO A 172 -8.59 -4.96 -25.64
CA PRO A 172 -8.79 -3.51 -25.64
C PRO A 172 -9.96 -3.09 -24.75
N GLY A 173 -9.76 -2.02 -23.98
CA GLY A 173 -10.71 -1.51 -22.98
C GLY A 173 -10.58 -2.15 -21.58
N ASP A 174 -9.82 -3.23 -21.42
CA ASP A 174 -9.53 -3.79 -20.10
C ASP A 174 -8.73 -2.79 -19.24
N ASN A 175 -9.02 -2.76 -17.95
CA ASN A 175 -8.36 -1.90 -16.99
C ASN A 175 -7.24 -2.70 -16.32
N ILE A 176 -6.06 -2.10 -16.18
CA ILE A 176 -4.88 -2.79 -15.66
C ILE A 176 -4.14 -1.93 -14.64
N GLU A 177 -3.33 -2.59 -13.83
CA GLU A 177 -2.20 -1.95 -13.18
C GLU A 177 -0.91 -2.60 -13.66
N ILE A 178 0.12 -1.79 -13.84
CA ILE A 178 1.47 -2.21 -14.19
C ILE A 178 2.45 -1.76 -13.12
N GLN A 179 3.43 -2.60 -12.79
CA GLN A 179 4.53 -2.19 -11.93
C GLN A 179 5.51 -1.30 -12.69
N TRP A 180 5.94 -0.21 -12.07
CA TRP A 180 7.03 0.64 -12.57
C TRP A 180 7.97 1.05 -11.42
N ARG A 181 9.26 1.15 -11.72
CA ARG A 181 10.29 1.68 -10.81
C ARG A 181 11.30 2.52 -11.58
N ARG A 182 11.88 3.53 -10.93
CA ARG A 182 12.88 4.40 -11.57
C ARG A 182 14.19 3.67 -11.89
N ASN A 183 14.66 2.84 -10.96
CA ASN A 183 15.85 2.01 -11.13
C ASN A 183 15.77 0.82 -10.16
N LYS A 184 16.76 -0.08 -10.20
CA LYS A 184 16.76 -1.32 -9.40
C LYS A 184 16.86 -1.14 -7.88
N GLU A 185 17.28 0.04 -7.41
CA GLU A 185 17.29 0.38 -5.98
C GLU A 185 15.92 0.83 -5.47
N PHE A 186 14.99 1.18 -6.37
CA PHE A 186 13.65 1.62 -6.02
C PHE A 186 12.69 0.41 -5.97
N PRO A 187 11.76 0.36 -5.01
CA PRO A 187 10.64 -0.54 -5.07
C PRO A 187 9.74 -0.19 -6.27
N TYR A 188 8.95 -1.16 -6.71
CA TYR A 188 7.88 -0.92 -7.65
C TYR A 188 6.74 -0.15 -6.99
N GLY A 189 6.16 0.78 -7.75
CA GLY A 189 4.79 1.21 -7.53
C GLY A 189 3.88 0.67 -8.62
N TRP A 190 2.58 0.85 -8.44
CA TRP A 190 1.55 0.43 -9.40
C TRP A 190 1.01 1.64 -10.14
N TRP A 191 0.95 1.56 -11.47
CA TRP A 191 0.36 2.57 -12.34
C TRP A 191 -0.89 2.03 -13.00
N TYR A 192 -1.96 2.79 -12.92
CA TYR A 192 -3.18 2.48 -13.64
C TYR A 192 -3.05 2.80 -15.13
N GLY A 193 -3.57 1.91 -15.96
CA GLY A 193 -3.71 2.10 -17.40
C GLY A 193 -4.88 1.30 -17.96
N VAL A 194 -5.06 1.41 -19.26
CA VAL A 194 -6.05 0.64 -20.02
C VAL A 194 -5.38 -0.05 -21.20
N VAL A 195 -5.92 -1.19 -21.61
CA VAL A 195 -5.44 -1.87 -22.82
C VAL A 195 -5.96 -1.12 -24.04
N GLY A 196 -5.05 -0.67 -24.89
CA GLY A 196 -5.35 0.02 -26.14
C GLY A 196 -5.51 -0.91 -27.33
N HIS A 197 -5.78 -0.31 -28.48
CA HIS A 197 -5.76 -0.97 -29.77
C HIS A 197 -4.37 -0.89 -30.41
N LEU A 198 -4.04 -1.88 -31.25
CA LEU A 198 -2.87 -1.78 -32.14
C LEU A 198 -3.10 -0.69 -33.18
N GLU A 199 -2.03 -0.03 -33.62
CA GLU A 199 -2.10 1.03 -34.66
C GLU A 199 -2.76 0.55 -35.96
N SER A 200 -2.62 -0.74 -36.30
CA SER A 200 -3.24 -1.35 -37.48
C SER A 200 -4.73 -1.68 -37.31
N CYS A 201 -5.30 -1.48 -36.12
CA CYS A 201 -6.70 -1.73 -35.82
C CYS A 201 -7.51 -0.44 -35.95
N ASP A 202 -8.68 -0.53 -36.56
CA ASP A 202 -9.64 0.57 -36.72
C ASP A 202 -10.46 0.88 -35.45
N GLY A 203 -10.16 0.23 -34.33
CA GLY A 203 -10.93 0.36 -33.07
C GLY A 203 -12.34 -0.24 -33.11
N SER A 204 -12.69 -1.05 -34.12
CA SER A 204 -14.04 -1.62 -34.20
C SER A 204 -14.33 -2.60 -33.06
N GLU A 205 -15.39 -2.35 -32.28
CA GLU A 205 -15.80 -3.22 -31.16
C GLU A 205 -16.09 -4.67 -31.60
N HIS A 206 -16.58 -4.88 -32.82
CA HIS A 206 -17.01 -6.19 -33.30
C HIS A 206 -15.96 -6.92 -34.14
N PHE A 207 -15.04 -6.19 -34.77
CA PHE A 207 -14.06 -6.75 -35.69
C PHE A 207 -12.62 -6.68 -35.19
N CYS A 208 -12.38 -6.10 -34.00
CA CYS A 208 -11.06 -6.03 -33.41
C CYS A 208 -10.47 -7.42 -33.13
N ARG A 209 -9.27 -7.65 -33.67
CA ARG A 209 -8.46 -8.87 -33.46
C ARG A 209 -7.20 -8.63 -32.63
N CYS A 210 -7.06 -7.49 -31.95
CA CYS A 210 -5.89 -7.17 -31.12
C CYS A 210 -5.64 -8.21 -30.02
N HIS A 211 -6.70 -8.86 -29.53
CA HIS A 211 -6.58 -9.92 -28.53
C HIS A 211 -5.87 -11.19 -29.03
N LEU A 212 -5.76 -11.37 -30.36
CA LEU A 212 -5.04 -12.48 -30.98
C LEU A 212 -3.57 -12.16 -31.28
N SER A 213 -3.17 -10.89 -31.17
CA SER A 213 -1.79 -10.48 -31.34
C SER A 213 -0.98 -10.80 -30.11
N ASP A 214 0.28 -11.22 -30.32
CA ASP A 214 1.25 -11.36 -29.23
C ASP A 214 1.62 -10.01 -28.60
N THR A 215 1.37 -8.89 -29.28
CA THR A 215 1.61 -7.54 -28.75
C THR A 215 0.35 -6.97 -28.14
N VAL A 216 0.49 -6.44 -26.92
CA VAL A 216 -0.53 -5.69 -26.17
C VAL A 216 -0.08 -4.23 -26.09
N VAL A 217 -0.98 -3.31 -26.39
CA VAL A 217 -0.76 -1.88 -26.19
C VAL A 217 -1.34 -1.50 -24.83
N LEU A 218 -0.54 -0.88 -23.97
CA LEU A 218 -1.00 -0.27 -22.73
C LEU A 218 -1.04 1.23 -22.92
N GLU A 219 -2.14 1.84 -22.50
CA GLU A 219 -2.40 3.27 -22.62
C GLU A 219 -2.57 3.90 -21.24
N PHE A 220 -1.87 5.02 -21.07
CA PHE A 220 -1.85 5.84 -19.88
C PHE A 220 -2.45 7.20 -20.27
N ASN A 221 -3.77 7.24 -20.32
CA ASN A 221 -4.55 8.38 -20.81
C ASN A 221 -4.45 9.64 -19.95
N GLN A 222 -3.83 9.53 -18.76
CA GLN A 222 -3.44 10.68 -17.94
C GLN A 222 -2.32 11.52 -18.58
N TYR A 223 -1.60 11.00 -19.58
CA TYR A 223 -0.56 11.75 -20.31
C TYR A 223 -1.06 12.27 -21.65
N THR A 224 -0.58 13.46 -22.03
CA THR A 224 -0.94 14.14 -23.29
C THR A 224 -0.57 13.32 -24.54
N PRO A 225 -1.34 13.44 -25.64
CA PRO A 225 -1.00 12.79 -26.90
C PRO A 225 0.42 13.15 -27.35
N GLY A 226 1.22 12.16 -27.75
CA GLY A 226 2.63 12.35 -28.14
C GLY A 226 3.64 12.25 -27.00
N SER A 227 3.18 12.18 -25.74
CA SER A 227 4.06 11.86 -24.62
C SER A 227 4.60 10.43 -24.76
N ARG A 228 5.92 10.26 -24.59
CA ARG A 228 6.59 8.96 -24.51
C ARG A 228 6.08 8.07 -23.37
N TRP A 229 5.41 8.65 -22.37
CA TRP A 229 4.83 7.92 -21.23
C TRP A 229 3.39 7.47 -21.49
N ARG A 230 2.77 7.90 -22.59
CA ARG A 230 1.37 7.62 -22.88
C ARG A 230 1.12 6.18 -23.28
N GLN A 231 2.08 5.53 -23.93
CA GLN A 231 1.90 4.17 -24.43
C GLN A 231 3.12 3.30 -24.12
N ALA A 232 2.85 2.04 -23.80
CA ALA A 232 3.86 0.99 -23.70
C ALA A 232 3.41 -0.24 -24.50
N LEU A 233 4.35 -0.92 -25.13
CA LEU A 233 4.11 -2.17 -25.84
C LEU A 233 4.65 -3.32 -25.00
N VAL A 234 3.86 -4.38 -24.85
CA VAL A 234 4.23 -5.57 -24.08
C VAL A 234 3.91 -6.84 -24.84
N ASN A 235 4.76 -7.86 -24.70
CA ASN A 235 4.58 -9.14 -25.35
C ASN A 235 3.86 -10.14 -24.44
N ARG A 236 2.82 -10.82 -24.93
CA ARG A 236 2.03 -11.80 -24.14
C ARG A 236 2.81 -13.05 -23.74
N LYS A 237 3.80 -13.45 -24.54
CA LYS A 237 4.49 -14.75 -24.42
C LYS A 237 5.81 -14.66 -23.65
N ASP A 238 6.54 -13.57 -23.79
CA ASP A 238 7.87 -13.37 -23.18
C ASP A 238 7.89 -12.12 -22.28
N HIS A 239 6.81 -11.89 -21.53
CA HIS A 239 6.71 -10.73 -20.65
C HIS A 239 7.68 -10.86 -19.48
N ARG A 240 8.51 -9.83 -19.33
CA ARG A 240 9.45 -9.67 -18.23
C ARG A 240 9.56 -8.19 -17.87
N GLU A 241 10.41 -7.87 -16.91
CA GLU A 241 10.78 -6.48 -16.67
C GLU A 241 11.49 -5.93 -17.93
N GLU A 242 10.95 -4.83 -18.45
CA GLU A 242 11.48 -4.08 -19.58
C GLU A 242 11.86 -2.67 -19.13
N GLY A 243 12.58 -1.93 -19.97
CA GLY A 243 12.99 -0.56 -19.70
C GLY A 243 14.49 -0.39 -19.45
N ASN A 244 14.86 0.80 -18.99
CA ASN A 244 16.25 1.21 -18.84
C ASN A 244 16.38 2.32 -17.77
N GLU A 245 17.61 2.68 -17.39
CA GLU A 245 17.88 3.69 -16.36
C GLU A 245 17.37 5.11 -16.69
N GLY A 246 17.17 5.43 -17.97
CA GLY A 246 16.61 6.71 -18.40
C GLY A 246 15.09 6.79 -18.26
N ASP A 247 14.41 5.66 -18.50
CA ASP A 247 12.95 5.59 -18.61
C ASP A 247 12.29 4.85 -17.43
N GLY A 248 13.12 4.32 -16.53
CA GLY A 248 12.68 3.37 -15.54
C GLY A 248 12.41 2.00 -16.15
N PHE A 249 12.05 1.10 -15.24
CA PHE A 249 11.74 -0.27 -15.55
C PHE A 249 10.28 -0.54 -15.24
N TYR A 250 9.61 -1.27 -16.12
CA TYR A 250 8.21 -1.64 -15.96
C TYR A 250 8.00 -3.11 -16.29
N GLY A 251 6.92 -3.66 -15.75
CA GLY A 251 6.52 -5.04 -15.97
C GLY A 251 5.39 -5.36 -15.02
N GLY A 252 5.21 -6.63 -14.63
CA GLY A 252 4.28 -6.99 -13.56
C GLY A 252 2.87 -6.42 -13.74
N ILE A 253 2.12 -7.00 -14.66
CA ILE A 253 0.79 -6.53 -15.05
C ILE A 253 -0.28 -7.37 -14.37
N ARG A 254 -1.25 -6.69 -13.75
CA ARG A 254 -2.49 -7.30 -13.26
C ARG A 254 -3.69 -6.69 -13.96
N LYS A 255 -4.69 -7.53 -14.25
CA LYS A 255 -5.99 -7.09 -14.75
C LYS A 255 -6.90 -6.69 -13.60
N LEU A 256 -7.47 -5.49 -13.66
CA LEU A 256 -8.49 -5.04 -12.73
C LEU A 256 -9.84 -5.62 -13.13
N ARG A 257 -10.37 -6.51 -12.29
CA ARG A 257 -11.70 -7.14 -12.51
C ARG A 257 -12.79 -6.50 -11.64
N SER A 258 -12.42 -5.92 -10.50
CA SER A 258 -13.36 -5.29 -9.58
C SER A 258 -13.83 -3.94 -10.12
N LYS A 259 -15.16 -3.77 -10.22
CA LYS A 259 -15.76 -2.48 -10.56
C LYS A 259 -15.45 -1.40 -9.52
N ASP A 260 -15.27 -1.78 -8.26
CA ASP A 260 -14.97 -0.85 -7.18
C ASP A 260 -13.53 -0.33 -7.30
N GLU A 261 -12.56 -1.20 -7.59
CA GLU A 261 -11.18 -0.78 -7.86
C GLU A 261 -11.09 0.16 -9.07
N ILE A 262 -11.79 -0.18 -10.17
CA ILE A 262 -11.82 0.66 -11.37
C ILE A 262 -12.47 2.00 -11.08
N SER A 263 -13.60 2.01 -10.36
CA SER A 263 -14.29 3.24 -9.97
C SER A 263 -13.42 4.09 -9.06
N LYS A 264 -12.62 3.47 -8.18
CA LYS A 264 -11.68 4.16 -7.32
C LYS A 264 -10.61 4.89 -8.13
N TRP A 265 -10.01 4.25 -9.12
CA TRP A 265 -9.07 4.89 -10.02
C TRP A 265 -9.69 6.05 -10.80
N ARG A 266 -10.93 5.90 -11.28
CA ARG A 266 -11.64 6.97 -11.97
C ARG A 266 -11.93 8.19 -11.08
N GLN A 267 -12.15 7.98 -9.78
CA GLN A 267 -12.31 9.08 -8.81
C GLN A 267 -11.00 9.82 -8.53
N LEU A 268 -9.87 9.13 -8.71
CA LEU A 268 -8.53 9.69 -8.56
C LEU A 268 -8.01 10.32 -9.86
N TRP A 269 -8.82 10.33 -10.91
CA TRP A 269 -8.43 10.89 -12.20
C TRP A 269 -8.10 12.39 -12.06
N PRO A 270 -7.01 12.87 -12.66
CA PRO A 270 -6.66 14.29 -12.64
C PRO A 270 -7.82 15.12 -13.18
N THR A 271 -8.20 16.17 -12.46
CA THR A 271 -9.29 17.06 -12.88
C THR A 271 -8.84 18.06 -13.95
N ASP A 272 -7.54 18.32 -14.04
CA ASP A 272 -6.92 19.15 -15.05
C ASP A 272 -6.03 18.30 -15.98
N ILE A 273 -6.16 18.51 -17.29
CA ILE A 273 -5.21 17.97 -18.27
C ILE A 273 -3.94 18.81 -18.16
N LEU A 274 -2.94 18.29 -17.46
CA LEU A 274 -1.66 18.97 -17.29
C LEU A 274 -0.88 18.90 -18.62
N GLU A 275 -0.69 20.06 -19.24
CA GLU A 275 0.11 20.27 -20.47
C GLU A 275 1.58 19.90 -20.30
#